data_AF-A0A356J4M9-F1
#
_entry.id   AF-A0A356J4M9-F1
#
_cell.length_a   1.000
_cell.length_b   1.000
_cell.length_c   1.000
_cell.angle_alpha   90.00
_cell.angle_beta   90.00
_cell.angle_gamma   90.00
#
_symmetry.space_group_name_H-M   'P 1'
#
loop_
_entity.id
_entity.type
_entity.pdbx_description
1 polymer ?
#
loop_
_entity_poly.entity_id
_entity_poly.type
_entity_poly.pdbx_seq_one_letter_code
_entity_poly.pdbx_strand_id
1 'polypeptide(L)'
;RGRCSRQGDPGSSQFFISLEDQLMRLFGSQRISGIMQRLGLQEGEVMEHKWLNRSVETAQRRVEQQHYAVRKRTLEYDDVMNKQRAIVYELRGTILTGDAATVHGTILDVMNDLVRTQCERYLASEKDGLPLDFLNWLGVTFPVTVTEEELKPLLGNPTAAGDLVFGRVKEAYETKCEGEDPEILPLMERGVFLGVIDREWQDYLRAMDDLRQGVNLRAYGQRDPLIEYKKEAFAMFERLMASIKTKVVSSEFRSTTMTNLRRMLAEMEAAKARAQTNEDAVSLDGPREEQPVRPAPAEIPCAPGARHADNKKAVADVFASMMSTPVRAMAPRPAQPAQGMAGRNDPCPCGSGKKYKKCCGRNQI
;
A
#
# COMPACT_ATOMS: atom_id res chain seq x y z
N ARG A 1 -20.86 19.07 36.00
CA ARG A 1 -21.52 19.99 35.04
C ARG A 1 -22.59 19.28 34.20
N GLY A 2 -22.30 18.52 33.15
CA GLY A 2 -23.35 17.94 32.28
C GLY A 2 -24.18 16.77 32.84
N ARG A 3 -24.04 16.43 34.13
CA ARG A 3 -24.75 15.31 34.77
C ARG A 3 -25.85 15.76 35.76
N CYS A 4 -25.76 16.96 36.31
CA CYS A 4 -26.82 17.54 37.16
C CYS A 4 -27.86 18.24 36.28
N SER A 5 -29.07 18.47 36.81
CA SER A 5 -30.05 19.39 36.21
C SER A 5 -30.46 19.03 34.77
N ARG A 6 -30.80 17.77 34.54
CA ARG A 6 -31.35 17.34 33.25
C ARG A 6 -32.77 17.90 33.10
N GLN A 7 -33.19 18.20 31.87
CA GLN A 7 -34.54 18.65 31.55
C GLN A 7 -35.02 19.93 32.28
N GLY A 8 -34.10 20.79 32.72
CA GLY A 8 -34.44 22.06 33.37
C GLY A 8 -34.58 21.97 34.89
N ASP A 9 -34.31 20.81 35.49
CA ASP A 9 -34.33 20.65 36.95
C ASP A 9 -33.29 21.54 37.64
N PRO A 10 -33.59 22.11 38.82
CA PRO A 10 -32.61 22.89 39.57
C PRO A 10 -31.45 22.01 40.06
N GLY A 11 -30.24 22.58 40.07
CA GLY A 11 -29.05 21.89 40.58
C GLY A 11 -27.77 22.68 40.36
N SER A 12 -26.74 22.31 41.11
CA SER A 12 -25.44 22.98 41.11
C SER A 12 -24.31 21.96 40.95
N SER A 13 -23.15 22.44 40.50
CA SER A 13 -21.93 21.63 40.50
C SER A 13 -20.74 22.49 40.89
N GLN A 14 -20.01 22.05 41.91
CA GLN A 14 -18.80 22.70 42.41
C GLN A 14 -17.61 21.78 42.15
N PHE A 15 -16.45 22.37 41.84
CA PHE A 15 -15.19 21.65 41.66
C PHE A 15 -14.24 22.08 42.76
N PHE A 16 -13.50 21.11 43.30
CA PHE A 16 -12.42 21.32 44.23
C PHE A 16 -11.12 20.92 43.54
N ILE A 17 -10.06 21.69 43.77
CA ILE A 17 -8.73 21.43 43.21
C ILE A 17 -7.70 21.74 44.29
N SER A 18 -6.69 20.87 44.42
CA SER A 18 -5.53 21.09 45.28
C SER A 18 -4.35 21.56 44.44
N LEU A 19 -3.44 22.33 45.06
CA LEU A 19 -2.17 22.69 44.43
C LEU A 19 -1.23 21.49 44.27
N GLU A 20 -1.47 20.41 45.01
CA GLU A 20 -0.75 19.14 44.91
C GLU A 20 -1.27 18.26 43.77
N ASP A 21 -2.42 18.59 43.18
CA ASP A 21 -3.00 17.82 42.09
C ASP A 21 -2.08 17.79 40.87
N GLN A 22 -2.12 16.69 40.12
CA GLN A 22 -1.24 16.45 38.96
C GLN A 22 -1.25 17.61 37.95
N LEU A 23 -2.41 18.22 37.69
CA LEU A 23 -2.55 19.38 36.81
C LEU A 23 -1.70 20.57 37.30
N MET A 24 -1.81 20.88 38.59
CA MET A 24 -1.12 22.00 39.21
C MET A 24 0.38 21.71 39.38
N ARG A 25 0.73 20.46 39.71
CA ARG A 25 2.12 20.01 39.81
C ARG A 25 2.88 20.18 38.49
N LEU A 26 2.25 19.78 37.36
CA LEU A 26 2.88 19.80 36.04
C LEU A 26 2.86 21.20 35.37
N PHE A 27 1.82 22.02 35.60
CA PHE A 27 1.61 23.25 34.81
C PHE A 27 1.40 24.53 35.62
N GLY A 28 1.19 24.44 36.95
CA GLY A 28 0.85 25.57 37.82
C GLY A 28 1.89 25.92 38.89
N SER A 29 2.85 25.04 39.18
CA SER A 29 3.61 25.06 40.43
C SER A 29 4.61 26.21 40.59
N GLN A 30 5.45 26.51 39.59
CA GLN A 30 6.59 27.43 39.82
C GLN A 30 6.22 28.87 40.21
N ARG A 31 5.09 29.42 39.72
CA ARG A 31 4.70 30.81 40.04
C ARG A 31 3.73 30.91 41.20
N ILE A 32 2.89 29.89 41.42
CA ILE A 32 1.82 29.93 42.43
C ILE A 32 2.36 29.52 43.80
N SER A 33 3.23 28.49 43.85
CA SER A 33 3.83 28.03 45.12
C SER A 33 4.67 29.13 45.79
N GLY A 34 5.40 29.94 45.01
CA GLY A 34 6.20 31.05 45.53
C GLY A 34 5.37 32.24 46.04
N ILE A 35 4.17 32.45 45.50
CA ILE A 35 3.23 33.46 45.99
C ILE A 35 2.57 32.98 47.29
N MET A 36 2.25 31.68 47.38
CA MET A 36 1.64 31.09 48.57
C MET A 36 2.54 31.13 49.81
N GLN A 37 3.84 30.82 49.64
CA GLN A 37 4.82 30.93 50.72
C GLN A 37 4.97 32.37 51.25
N ARG A 38 4.75 33.38 50.40
CA ARG A 38 4.83 34.80 50.79
C ARG A 38 3.54 35.33 51.42
N LEU A 39 2.39 34.76 51.06
CA LEU A 39 1.09 35.17 51.60
C LEU A 39 0.74 34.52 52.94
N GLY A 40 1.49 33.49 53.38
CA GLY A 40 1.31 32.89 54.71
C GLY A 40 -0.05 32.20 54.90
N LEU A 41 -0.60 31.63 53.82
CA LEU A 41 -1.87 30.90 53.85
C LEU A 41 -1.75 29.60 54.64
N GLN A 42 -2.77 29.28 55.45
CA GLN A 42 -2.79 28.10 56.31
C GLN A 42 -3.37 26.87 55.58
N GLU A 43 -2.89 25.68 55.94
CA GLU A 43 -3.43 24.43 55.42
C GLU A 43 -4.92 24.28 55.79
N GLY A 44 -5.76 24.00 54.78
CA GLY A 44 -7.20 23.81 54.95
C GLY A 44 -8.07 25.05 54.67
N GLU A 45 -7.47 26.20 54.36
CA GLU A 45 -8.23 27.40 53.97
C GLU A 45 -8.71 27.33 52.51
N VAL A 46 -10.00 27.60 52.28
CA VAL A 46 -10.57 27.59 50.92
C VAL A 46 -10.15 28.87 50.19
N MET A 47 -9.41 28.71 49.10
CA MET A 47 -8.95 29.82 48.28
C MET A 47 -9.94 30.12 47.14
N GLU A 48 -10.64 31.25 47.22
CA GLU A 48 -11.49 31.74 46.12
C GLU A 48 -10.96 33.05 45.56
N HIS A 49 -10.08 32.95 44.57
CA HIS A 49 -9.56 34.13 43.87
C HIS A 49 -9.69 34.02 42.35
N LYS A 50 -10.13 35.11 41.72
CA LYS A 50 -10.31 35.20 40.26
C LYS A 50 -9.01 34.91 39.49
N TRP A 51 -7.86 35.30 40.03
CA TRP A 51 -6.55 35.04 39.40
C TRP A 51 -6.14 33.56 39.50
N LEU A 52 -6.49 32.87 40.59
CA LEU A 52 -6.27 31.44 40.76
C LEU A 52 -7.08 30.64 39.73
N ASN A 53 -8.36 30.99 39.55
CA ASN A 53 -9.21 30.38 38.51
C ASN A 53 -8.65 30.57 37.09
N ARG A 54 -8.14 31.78 36.75
CA ARG A 54 -7.47 32.03 35.46
C ARG A 54 -6.20 31.21 35.30
N SER A 55 -5.47 30.97 36.39
CA SER A 55 -4.27 30.15 36.38
C SER A 55 -4.59 28.68 36.11
N VAL A 56 -5.63 28.14 36.76
CA VAL A 56 -6.13 26.78 36.51
C VAL A 56 -6.63 26.64 35.06
N GLU A 57 -7.38 27.62 34.55
CA GLU A 57 -7.84 27.62 33.16
C GLU A 57 -6.67 27.65 32.16
N THR A 58 -5.63 28.44 32.45
CA THR A 58 -4.42 28.49 31.62
C THR A 58 -3.66 27.17 31.63
N ALA A 59 -3.53 26.54 32.80
CA ALA A 59 -2.92 25.22 32.95
C ALA A 59 -3.70 24.16 32.15
N GLN A 60 -5.03 24.16 32.25
CA GLN A 60 -5.89 23.26 31.47
C GLN A 60 -5.73 23.48 29.96
N ARG A 61 -5.79 24.73 29.48
CA ARG A 61 -5.59 25.05 28.05
C ARG A 61 -4.23 24.57 27.54
N ARG A 62 -3.17 24.69 28.34
CA ARG A 62 -1.83 24.18 27.98
C ARG A 62 -1.81 22.66 27.84
N VAL A 63 -2.44 21.94 28.78
CA VAL A 63 -2.59 20.47 28.70
C VAL A 63 -3.35 20.06 27.45
N GLU A 64 -4.47 20.73 27.17
CA GLU A 64 -5.26 20.48 25.97
C GLU A 64 -4.45 20.73 24.69
N GLN A 65 -3.67 21.82 24.64
CA GLN A 65 -2.77 22.13 23.54
C GLN A 65 -1.66 21.08 23.38
N GLN A 66 -1.06 20.60 24.48
CA GLN A 66 -0.05 19.55 24.44
C GLN A 66 -0.63 18.24 23.91
N HIS A 67 -1.79 17.79 24.44
CA HIS A 67 -2.46 16.59 23.94
C HIS A 67 -2.93 16.74 22.50
N TYR A 68 -3.35 17.94 22.09
CA TYR A 68 -3.65 18.23 20.69
C TYR A 68 -2.40 18.08 19.82
N ALA A 69 -1.26 18.65 20.23
CA ALA A 69 -0.01 18.56 19.48
C ALA A 69 0.48 17.12 19.34
N VAL A 70 0.43 16.32 20.42
CA VAL A 70 0.81 14.90 20.40
C VAL A 70 -0.09 14.10 19.46
N ARG A 71 -1.41 14.30 19.54
CA ARG A 71 -2.37 13.62 18.66
C ARG A 71 -2.20 14.03 17.21
N LYS A 72 -1.98 15.32 16.96
CA LYS A 72 -1.73 15.84 15.62
C LYS A 72 -0.47 15.23 15.02
N ARG A 73 0.65 15.20 15.75
CA ARG A 73 1.88 14.55 15.29
C ARG A 73 1.66 13.07 15.02
N THR A 74 0.98 12.35 15.92
CA THR A 74 0.63 10.92 15.74
C THR A 74 -0.16 10.71 14.45
N LEU A 75 -1.19 11.54 14.21
CA LEU A 75 -2.00 11.49 13.01
C LEU A 75 -1.17 11.75 11.74
N GLU A 76 -0.24 12.70 11.78
CA GLU A 76 0.63 13.00 10.62
C GLU A 76 1.52 11.81 10.21
N TYR A 77 1.97 10.98 11.16
CA TYR A 77 2.69 9.72 10.87
C TYR A 77 1.75 8.64 10.35
N ASP A 78 0.57 8.50 10.96
CA ASP A 78 -0.42 7.48 10.58
C ASP A 78 -1.03 7.76 9.20
N ASP A 79 -1.18 9.04 8.81
CA ASP A 79 -1.70 9.45 7.50
C ASP A 79 -0.83 8.91 6.35
N VAL A 80 0.50 8.83 6.54
CA VAL A 80 1.43 8.22 5.58
C VAL A 80 1.10 6.75 5.39
N MET A 81 1.00 6.02 6.51
CA MET A 81 0.68 4.59 6.52
C MET A 81 -0.70 4.31 5.93
N ASN A 82 -1.69 5.16 6.22
CA ASN A 82 -3.05 5.00 5.71
C ASN A 82 -3.11 5.12 4.18
N LYS A 83 -2.37 6.07 3.58
CA LYS A 83 -2.29 6.20 2.11
C LYS A 83 -1.65 4.96 1.47
N GLN A 84 -0.57 4.46 2.04
CA GLN A 84 0.12 3.27 1.55
C GLN A 84 -0.76 2.02 1.69
N ARG A 85 -1.43 1.88 2.84
CA ARG A 85 -2.38 0.78 3.11
C ARG A 85 -3.51 0.77 2.09
N ALA A 86 -4.05 1.93 1.72
CA ALA A 86 -5.12 2.01 0.73
C ALA A 86 -4.70 1.37 -0.61
N ILE A 87 -3.50 1.69 -1.10
CA ILE A 87 -2.95 1.13 -2.35
C ILE A 87 -2.78 -0.40 -2.25
N VAL A 88 -2.16 -0.87 -1.16
CA VAL A 88 -1.91 -2.30 -0.97
C VAL A 88 -3.21 -3.08 -0.81
N TYR A 89 -4.19 -2.52 -0.10
CA TYR A 89 -5.48 -3.18 0.13
C TYR A 89 -6.37 -3.14 -1.11
N GLU A 90 -6.25 -2.11 -1.94
CA GLU A 90 -6.90 -2.07 -3.26
C GLU A 90 -6.34 -3.18 -4.15
N LEU A 91 -5.01 -3.27 -4.30
CA LEU A 91 -4.37 -4.35 -5.05
C LEU A 91 -4.75 -5.74 -4.52
N ARG A 92 -4.64 -5.94 -3.20
CA ARG A 92 -5.02 -7.20 -2.54
C ARG A 92 -6.49 -7.52 -2.73
N GLY A 93 -7.36 -6.52 -2.66
CA GLY A 93 -8.79 -6.63 -2.90
C GLY A 93 -9.09 -7.12 -4.31
N THR A 94 -8.48 -6.50 -5.32
CA THR A 94 -8.60 -6.90 -6.73
C THR A 94 -8.25 -8.37 -6.94
N ILE A 95 -7.15 -8.86 -6.35
CA ILE A 95 -6.74 -10.26 -6.48
C ILE A 95 -7.68 -11.21 -5.70
N LEU A 96 -8.15 -10.79 -4.53
CA LEU A 96 -9.00 -11.62 -3.68
C LEU A 96 -10.41 -11.80 -4.24
N THR A 97 -11.03 -10.72 -4.74
CA THR A 97 -12.42 -10.72 -5.21
C THR A 97 -12.55 -10.80 -6.73
N GLY A 98 -11.47 -10.58 -7.48
CA GLY A 98 -11.45 -10.67 -8.93
C GLY A 98 -11.75 -12.07 -9.44
N ASP A 99 -12.36 -12.14 -10.61
CA ASP A 99 -12.50 -13.38 -11.36
C ASP A 99 -11.14 -13.87 -11.90
N ALA A 100 -11.11 -15.11 -12.42
CA ALA A 100 -9.88 -15.72 -12.91
C ALA A 100 -9.21 -14.86 -14.00
N ALA A 101 -9.99 -14.31 -14.93
CA ALA A 101 -9.48 -13.46 -16.01
C ALA A 101 -8.85 -12.16 -15.48
N THR A 102 -9.45 -11.51 -14.48
CA THR A 102 -8.87 -10.31 -13.86
C THR A 102 -7.55 -10.62 -13.15
N VAL A 103 -7.48 -11.73 -12.41
CA VAL A 103 -6.24 -12.13 -11.70
C VAL A 103 -5.13 -12.41 -12.70
N HIS A 104 -5.42 -13.22 -13.72
CA HIS A 104 -4.47 -13.56 -14.77
C HIS A 104 -4.00 -12.32 -15.55
N GLY A 105 -4.94 -11.45 -15.94
CA GLY A 105 -4.62 -10.17 -16.59
C GLY A 105 -3.74 -9.28 -15.71
N THR A 106 -4.01 -9.21 -14.40
CA THR A 106 -3.18 -8.45 -13.46
C THR A 106 -1.76 -8.98 -13.37
N ILE A 107 -1.58 -10.31 -13.42
CA ILE A 107 -0.25 -10.94 -13.45
C ILE A 107 0.51 -10.53 -14.73
N LEU A 108 -0.15 -10.61 -15.89
CA LEU A 108 0.46 -10.21 -17.16
C LEU A 108 0.81 -8.72 -17.19
N ASP A 109 -0.04 -7.86 -16.63
CA ASP A 109 0.23 -6.43 -16.49
C ASP A 109 1.45 -6.18 -15.60
N VAL A 110 1.57 -6.91 -14.48
CA VAL A 110 2.75 -6.84 -13.61
C VAL A 110 4.03 -7.30 -14.33
N MET A 111 3.95 -8.36 -15.14
CA MET A 111 5.07 -8.81 -15.97
C MET A 111 5.48 -7.75 -17.00
N ASN A 112 4.52 -7.19 -17.73
CA ASN A 112 4.73 -6.14 -18.72
C ASN A 112 5.38 -4.90 -18.08
N ASP A 113 4.84 -4.42 -16.96
CA ASP A 113 5.36 -3.30 -16.19
C ASP A 113 6.83 -3.51 -15.79
N LEU A 114 7.16 -4.73 -15.34
CA LEU A 114 8.49 -5.09 -14.89
C LEU A 114 9.48 -5.11 -16.07
N VAL A 115 9.11 -5.76 -17.17
CA VAL A 115 9.89 -5.81 -18.41
C VAL A 115 10.14 -4.40 -18.94
N ARG A 116 9.09 -3.60 -19.13
CA ARG A 116 9.21 -2.21 -19.61
C ARG A 116 10.09 -1.36 -18.72
N THR A 117 9.97 -1.51 -17.40
CA THR A 117 10.81 -0.73 -16.46
C THR A 117 12.29 -1.11 -16.58
N GLN A 118 12.63 -2.38 -16.79
CA GLN A 118 14.03 -2.78 -16.99
C GLN A 118 14.53 -2.43 -18.39
N CYS A 119 13.71 -2.57 -19.42
CA CYS A 119 14.06 -2.13 -20.78
C CYS A 119 14.33 -0.62 -20.82
N GLU A 120 13.50 0.21 -20.18
CA GLU A 120 13.75 1.65 -20.06
C GLU A 120 15.06 1.93 -19.32
N ARG A 121 15.33 1.18 -18.25
CA ARG A 121 16.55 1.38 -17.45
C ARG A 121 17.83 1.03 -18.22
N TYR A 122 17.80 -0.04 -19.02
CA TYR A 122 19.00 -0.65 -19.60
C TYR A 122 19.17 -0.41 -21.11
N LEU A 123 18.09 -0.11 -21.84
CA LEU A 123 18.06 -0.02 -23.30
C LEU A 123 17.71 1.38 -23.83
N ALA A 124 17.45 2.35 -22.94
CA ALA A 124 17.15 3.73 -23.35
C ALA A 124 18.35 4.46 -23.99
N SER A 125 19.57 4.08 -23.63
CA SER A 125 20.80 4.66 -24.17
C SER A 125 21.47 3.68 -25.14
N GLU A 126 21.69 4.12 -26.38
CA GLU A 126 22.42 3.34 -27.39
C GLU A 126 23.92 3.26 -27.08
N LYS A 127 24.44 4.21 -26.30
CA LYS A 127 25.89 4.42 -26.11
C LYS A 127 26.55 3.42 -25.17
N ASP A 128 25.77 2.79 -24.29
CA ASP A 128 26.30 1.97 -23.21
C ASP A 128 26.44 0.49 -23.59
N GLY A 129 26.02 0.13 -24.81
CA GLY A 129 25.96 -1.27 -25.27
C GLY A 129 24.88 -2.08 -24.53
N LEU A 130 24.69 -3.35 -24.92
CA LEU A 130 23.74 -4.21 -24.20
C LEU A 130 24.35 -4.60 -22.84
N PRO A 131 23.74 -4.22 -21.71
CA PRO A 131 24.32 -4.55 -20.41
C PRO A 131 24.11 -6.03 -20.11
N LEU A 132 25.19 -6.74 -19.75
CA LEU A 132 25.14 -8.15 -19.33
C LEU A 132 24.17 -8.35 -18.15
N ASP A 133 24.03 -7.33 -17.30
CA ASP A 133 23.11 -7.30 -16.17
C ASP A 133 21.64 -7.45 -16.59
N PHE A 134 21.24 -6.92 -17.74
CA PHE A 134 19.88 -7.07 -18.25
C PHE A 134 19.59 -8.51 -18.67
N LEU A 135 20.51 -9.13 -19.41
CA LEU A 135 20.38 -10.53 -19.83
C LEU A 135 20.40 -11.48 -18.64
N ASN A 136 21.27 -11.24 -17.66
CA ASN A 136 21.32 -12.02 -16.42
C ASN A 136 20.02 -11.87 -15.63
N TRP A 137 19.54 -10.64 -15.46
CA TRP A 137 18.26 -10.39 -14.80
C TRP A 137 17.11 -11.11 -15.51
N LEU A 138 17.07 -11.06 -16.84
CA LEU A 138 16.03 -11.72 -17.63
C LEU A 138 16.06 -13.24 -17.42
N GLY A 139 17.23 -13.87 -17.51
CA GLY A 139 17.37 -15.32 -17.34
C GLY A 139 17.13 -15.83 -15.92
N VAL A 140 17.36 -15.00 -14.90
CA VAL A 140 17.06 -15.35 -13.49
C VAL A 140 15.58 -15.17 -13.16
N THR A 141 14.92 -14.18 -13.78
CA THR A 141 13.53 -13.81 -13.48
C THR A 141 12.54 -14.63 -14.30
N PHE A 142 12.87 -14.89 -15.56
CA PHE A 142 12.01 -15.55 -16.53
C PHE A 142 12.75 -16.73 -17.17
N PRO A 143 12.07 -17.87 -17.39
CA PRO A 143 12.64 -19.01 -18.10
C PRO A 143 12.62 -18.78 -19.61
N VAL A 144 13.12 -17.63 -20.08
CA VAL A 144 13.17 -17.26 -21.50
C VAL A 144 14.60 -17.05 -21.95
N THR A 145 14.91 -17.51 -23.16
CA THR A 145 16.18 -17.24 -23.84
C THR A 145 15.97 -16.10 -24.82
N VAL A 146 16.59 -14.95 -24.56
CA VAL A 146 16.69 -13.85 -25.51
C VAL A 146 18.17 -13.65 -25.80
N THR A 147 18.53 -13.68 -27.08
CA THR A 147 19.94 -13.55 -27.49
C THR A 147 20.32 -12.08 -27.62
N GLU A 148 21.61 -11.79 -27.46
CA GLU A 148 22.16 -10.45 -27.62
C GLU A 148 21.94 -9.91 -29.06
N GLU A 149 21.90 -10.81 -30.04
CA GLU A 149 21.67 -10.48 -31.46
C GLU A 149 20.28 -9.92 -31.73
N GLU A 150 19.26 -10.36 -30.98
CA GLU A 150 17.89 -9.86 -31.11
C GLU A 150 17.69 -8.49 -30.45
N LEU A 151 18.47 -8.21 -29.39
CA LEU A 151 18.35 -6.99 -28.59
C LEU A 151 19.22 -5.84 -29.11
N LYS A 152 20.39 -6.14 -29.70
CA LYS A 152 21.30 -5.14 -30.29
C LYS A 152 20.61 -4.16 -31.26
N PRO A 153 19.75 -4.61 -32.19
CA PRO A 153 19.05 -3.72 -33.13
C PRO A 153 18.03 -2.79 -32.46
N LEU A 154 17.63 -3.08 -31.22
CA LEU A 154 16.58 -2.36 -30.49
C LEU A 154 17.16 -1.39 -29.43
N LEU A 155 18.48 -1.24 -29.37
CA LEU A 155 19.14 -0.25 -28.52
C LEU A 155 18.68 1.16 -28.89
N GLY A 156 18.34 1.97 -27.88
CA GLY A 156 17.75 3.30 -28.08
C GLY A 156 16.25 3.29 -28.34
N ASN A 157 15.61 2.12 -28.47
CA ASN A 157 14.15 1.97 -28.55
C ASN A 157 13.61 1.03 -27.45
N PRO A 158 13.51 1.51 -26.20
CA PRO A 158 13.10 0.68 -25.06
C PRO A 158 11.66 0.15 -25.18
N THR A 159 10.79 0.85 -25.91
CA THR A 159 9.41 0.41 -26.15
C THR A 159 9.38 -0.84 -27.02
N ALA A 160 10.08 -0.84 -28.16
CA ALA A 160 10.11 -1.98 -29.06
C ALA A 160 10.82 -3.19 -28.44
N ALA A 161 11.90 -2.96 -27.68
CA ALA A 161 12.55 -4.00 -26.90
C ALA A 161 11.62 -4.59 -25.82
N GLY A 162 10.86 -3.73 -25.13
CA GLY A 162 9.87 -4.14 -24.15
C GLY A 162 8.77 -5.01 -24.76
N ASP A 163 8.26 -4.67 -25.94
CA ASP A 163 7.22 -5.44 -26.64
C ASP A 163 7.73 -6.83 -27.05
N LEU A 164 8.95 -6.93 -27.59
CA LEU A 164 9.56 -8.20 -27.97
C LEU A 164 9.78 -9.12 -26.76
N VAL A 165 10.40 -8.59 -25.70
CA VAL A 165 10.70 -9.36 -24.49
C VAL A 165 9.41 -9.75 -23.78
N PHE A 166 8.44 -8.84 -23.68
CA PHE A 166 7.13 -9.15 -23.07
C PHE A 166 6.37 -10.20 -23.88
N GLY A 167 6.41 -10.15 -25.21
CA GLY A 167 5.81 -11.19 -26.06
C GLY A 167 6.34 -12.58 -25.74
N ARG A 168 7.67 -12.74 -25.65
CA ARG A 168 8.33 -14.00 -25.27
C ARG A 168 7.97 -14.45 -23.85
N VAL A 169 7.96 -13.52 -22.90
CA VAL A 169 7.59 -13.80 -21.50
C VAL A 169 6.14 -14.25 -21.39
N LYS A 170 5.23 -13.57 -22.10
CA LYS A 170 3.82 -13.88 -22.14
C LYS A 170 3.60 -15.28 -22.74
N GLU A 171 4.20 -15.57 -23.89
CA GLU A 171 4.13 -16.88 -24.52
C GLU A 171 4.61 -17.99 -23.58
N ALA A 172 5.78 -17.80 -22.94
CA ALA A 172 6.30 -18.76 -21.97
C ALA A 172 5.37 -18.98 -20.75
N TYR A 173 4.67 -17.92 -20.31
CA TYR A 173 3.69 -18.03 -19.23
C TYR A 173 2.42 -18.76 -19.70
N GLU A 174 1.92 -18.45 -20.89
CA GLU A 174 0.75 -19.12 -21.47
C GLU A 174 1.01 -20.61 -21.69
N THR A 175 2.17 -21.00 -22.24
CA THR A 175 2.57 -22.41 -22.38
C THR A 175 2.63 -23.13 -21.02
N LYS A 176 3.11 -22.45 -19.97
CA LYS A 176 3.08 -23.01 -18.61
C LYS A 176 1.64 -23.24 -18.15
N CYS A 177 0.75 -22.27 -18.36
CA CYS A 177 -0.66 -22.35 -17.98
C CYS A 177 -1.41 -23.45 -18.72
N GLU A 178 -1.14 -23.66 -20.01
CA GLU A 178 -1.71 -24.77 -20.80
C GLU A 178 -1.36 -26.15 -20.23
N GLY A 179 -0.20 -26.25 -19.57
CA GLY A 179 0.18 -27.46 -18.87
C GLY A 179 -0.66 -27.73 -17.62
N GLU A 180 -1.20 -26.72 -16.95
CA GLU A 180 -1.91 -26.83 -15.66
C GLU A 180 -3.39 -27.20 -15.81
N ASP A 181 -3.98 -27.71 -14.73
CA ASP A 181 -5.41 -27.98 -14.68
C ASP A 181 -6.20 -26.65 -14.67
N PRO A 182 -7.13 -26.43 -15.61
CA PRO A 182 -7.94 -25.21 -15.68
C PRO A 182 -8.73 -24.89 -14.40
N GLU A 183 -9.09 -25.89 -13.58
CA GLU A 183 -9.81 -25.67 -12.33
C GLU A 183 -8.89 -25.19 -11.19
N ILE A 184 -7.63 -25.63 -11.20
CA ILE A 184 -6.66 -25.35 -10.13
C ILE A 184 -5.85 -24.08 -10.42
N LEU A 185 -5.56 -23.80 -11.69
CA LEU A 185 -4.76 -22.66 -12.12
C LEU A 185 -5.20 -21.32 -11.48
N PRO A 186 -6.49 -20.93 -11.50
CA PRO A 186 -6.91 -19.67 -10.90
C PRO A 186 -6.73 -19.61 -9.37
N LEU A 187 -6.87 -20.76 -8.70
CA LEU A 187 -6.66 -20.86 -7.25
C LEU A 187 -5.17 -20.74 -6.91
N MET A 188 -4.31 -21.33 -7.74
CA MET A 188 -2.87 -21.27 -7.60
C MET A 188 -2.36 -19.83 -7.80
N GLU A 189 -2.70 -19.20 -8.93
CA GLU A 189 -2.33 -17.81 -9.24
C GLU A 189 -2.75 -16.86 -8.12
N ARG A 190 -4.02 -16.96 -7.68
CA ARG A 190 -4.51 -16.14 -6.56
C ARG A 190 -3.72 -16.41 -5.27
N GLY A 191 -3.48 -17.68 -4.94
CA GLY A 191 -2.78 -18.08 -3.72
C GLY A 191 -1.33 -17.60 -3.67
N VAL A 192 -0.60 -17.77 -4.77
CA VAL A 192 0.79 -17.33 -4.90
C VAL A 192 0.87 -15.81 -4.80
N PHE A 193 0.04 -15.08 -5.56
CA PHE A 193 0.02 -13.63 -5.55
C PHE A 193 -0.31 -13.07 -4.14
N LEU A 194 -1.39 -13.53 -3.52
CA LEU A 194 -1.77 -13.08 -2.17
C LEU A 194 -0.70 -13.42 -1.12
N GLY A 195 -0.09 -14.61 -1.22
CA GLY A 195 0.98 -15.03 -0.31
C GLY A 195 2.21 -14.11 -0.38
N VAL A 196 2.55 -13.62 -1.58
CA VAL A 196 3.64 -12.65 -1.76
C VAL A 196 3.25 -11.28 -1.17
N ILE A 197 2.06 -10.75 -1.50
CA ILE A 197 1.60 -9.46 -0.97
C ILE A 197 1.63 -9.47 0.56
N ASP A 198 1.03 -10.49 1.17
CA ASP A 198 0.85 -10.55 2.63
C ASP A 198 2.20 -10.65 3.36
N ARG A 199 3.16 -11.43 2.82
CA ARG A 199 4.50 -11.54 3.40
C ARG A 199 5.29 -10.23 3.30
N GLU A 200 5.35 -9.64 2.12
CA GLU A 200 6.10 -8.39 1.91
C GLU A 200 5.49 -7.23 2.70
N TRP A 201 4.16 -7.17 2.79
CA TRP A 201 3.47 -6.14 3.57
C TRP A 201 3.76 -6.27 5.07
N GLN A 202 3.78 -7.49 5.62
CA GLN A 202 4.12 -7.71 7.03
C GLN A 202 5.54 -7.25 7.34
N ASP A 203 6.51 -7.58 6.49
CA ASP A 203 7.90 -7.15 6.67
C ASP A 203 8.02 -5.63 6.57
N TYR A 204 7.28 -5.01 5.65
CA TYR A 204 7.21 -3.57 5.52
C TYR A 204 6.63 -2.88 6.78
N LEU A 205 5.55 -3.42 7.36
CA LEU A 205 4.95 -2.86 8.58
C LEU A 205 5.95 -2.85 9.74
N ARG A 206 6.71 -3.94 9.92
CA ARG A 206 7.78 -4.00 10.93
C ARG A 206 8.85 -2.94 10.69
N ALA A 207 9.33 -2.83 9.45
CA ALA A 207 10.34 -1.84 9.09
C ALA A 207 9.84 -0.39 9.26
N MET A 208 8.54 -0.13 9.05
CA MET A 208 7.93 1.17 9.28
C MET A 208 7.83 1.53 10.78
N ASP A 209 7.54 0.55 11.63
CA ASP A 209 7.55 0.75 13.08
C ASP A 209 8.97 1.07 13.58
N ASP A 210 9.99 0.36 13.07
CA ASP A 210 11.40 0.63 13.37
C ASP A 210 11.81 2.03 12.90
N LEU A 211 11.42 2.41 11.68
CA LEU A 211 11.67 3.75 11.13
C LEU A 211 11.04 4.83 12.02
N ARG A 212 9.79 4.64 12.45
CA ARG A 212 9.08 5.60 13.31
C ARG A 212 9.77 5.78 14.66
N GLN A 213 10.33 4.72 15.23
CA GLN A 213 11.08 4.80 16.48
C GLN A 213 12.44 5.50 16.28
N GLY A 214 13.14 5.18 15.18
CA GLY A 214 14.48 5.69 14.88
C GLY A 214 14.52 7.14 14.36
N VAL A 215 13.47 7.63 13.71
CA VAL A 215 13.50 8.94 13.04
C VAL A 215 13.68 10.12 13.99
N ASN A 216 13.30 9.97 15.26
CA ASN A 216 13.52 11.00 16.28
C ASN A 216 15.01 11.31 16.50
N LEU A 217 15.91 10.37 16.22
CA LEU A 217 17.35 10.61 16.28
C LEU A 217 17.83 11.60 15.19
N ARG A 218 17.07 11.81 14.12
CA ARG A 218 17.40 12.81 13.09
C ARG A 218 17.14 14.23 13.55
N ALA A 219 16.36 14.42 14.62
CA ALA A 219 16.16 15.73 15.23
C ALA A 219 17.48 16.34 15.73
N TYR A 220 18.47 15.51 16.11
CA TYR A 220 19.81 15.98 16.52
C TYR A 220 20.53 16.73 15.39
N GLY A 221 20.24 16.40 14.13
CA GLY A 221 20.78 17.08 12.95
C GLY A 221 19.99 18.32 12.52
N GLN A 222 19.10 18.86 13.37
CA GLN A 222 18.22 20.00 13.06
C GLN A 222 17.29 19.79 11.85
N ARG A 223 17.02 18.53 11.49
CA ARG A 223 16.04 18.18 10.47
C ARG A 223 14.69 17.86 11.14
N ASP A 224 13.58 18.23 10.50
CA ASP A 224 12.25 17.83 11.00
C ASP A 224 12.08 16.32 10.82
N PRO A 225 11.90 15.55 11.91
CA PRO A 225 11.73 14.10 11.86
C PRO A 225 10.55 13.66 10.96
N LEU A 226 9.48 14.45 10.91
CA LEU A 226 8.31 14.09 10.09
C LEU A 226 8.65 14.14 8.60
N ILE A 227 9.43 15.13 8.16
CA ILE A 227 9.80 15.27 6.75
C ILE A 227 10.72 14.11 6.34
N GLU A 228 11.70 13.78 7.20
CA GLU A 228 12.62 12.69 6.93
C GLU A 228 11.91 11.33 6.97
N TYR A 229 10.95 11.14 7.89
CA TYR A 229 10.07 9.98 7.91
C TYR A 229 9.29 9.84 6.60
N LYS A 230 8.64 10.92 6.14
CA LYS A 230 7.87 10.91 4.89
C LYS A 230 8.73 10.50 3.68
N LYS A 231 9.93 11.06 3.56
CA LYS A 231 10.85 10.75 2.44
C LYS A 231 11.28 9.29 2.46
N GLU A 232 11.70 8.78 3.62
CA GLU A 232 12.19 7.42 3.72
C GLU A 232 11.06 6.39 3.63
N ALA A 233 9.91 6.67 4.26
CA ALA A 233 8.71 5.85 4.14
C ALA A 233 8.28 5.68 2.67
N PHE A 234 8.40 6.74 1.87
CA PHE A 234 8.14 6.69 0.44
C PHE A 234 9.15 5.80 -0.29
N ALA A 235 10.45 6.02 -0.08
CA ALA A 235 11.49 5.19 -0.71
C ALA A 235 11.41 3.69 -0.29
N MET A 236 11.01 3.42 0.96
CA MET A 236 10.73 2.06 1.43
C MET A 236 9.49 1.47 0.73
N PHE A 237 8.45 2.27 0.51
CA PHE A 237 7.24 1.83 -0.17
C PHE A 237 7.47 1.55 -1.66
N GLU A 238 8.24 2.38 -2.36
CA GLU A 238 8.63 2.11 -3.75
C GLU A 238 9.40 0.79 -3.87
N ARG A 239 10.34 0.55 -2.94
CA ARG A 239 11.07 -0.73 -2.88
C ARG A 239 10.15 -1.91 -2.57
N LEU A 240 9.19 -1.74 -1.67
CA LEU A 240 8.15 -2.75 -1.40
C LEU A 240 7.40 -3.11 -2.67
N MET A 241 6.86 -2.11 -3.38
CA MET A 241 6.08 -2.35 -4.60
C MET A 241 6.91 -3.03 -5.69
N ALA A 242 8.17 -2.63 -5.86
CA ALA A 242 9.10 -3.30 -6.77
C ALA A 242 9.36 -4.76 -6.34
N SER A 243 9.60 -4.99 -5.05
CA SER A 243 9.81 -6.33 -4.48
C SER A 243 8.61 -7.24 -4.70
N ILE A 244 7.38 -6.75 -4.45
CA ILE A 244 6.14 -7.49 -4.71
C ILE A 244 6.08 -7.89 -6.19
N LYS A 245 6.26 -6.95 -7.13
CA LYS A 245 6.21 -7.25 -8.57
C LYS A 245 7.23 -8.34 -8.96
N THR A 246 8.49 -8.19 -8.56
CA THR A 246 9.54 -9.16 -8.88
C THR A 246 9.27 -10.53 -8.25
N LYS A 247 8.84 -10.57 -6.99
CA LYS A 247 8.57 -11.83 -6.27
C LYS A 247 7.35 -12.54 -6.81
N VAL A 248 6.27 -11.82 -7.13
CA VAL A 248 5.07 -12.40 -7.78
C VAL A 248 5.48 -13.06 -9.08
N VAL A 249 6.11 -12.32 -10.00
CA VAL A 249 6.54 -12.86 -11.30
C VAL A 249 7.42 -14.10 -11.13
N SER A 250 8.45 -14.03 -10.27
CA SER A 250 9.35 -15.16 -10.08
C SER A 250 8.68 -16.36 -9.40
N SER A 251 7.70 -16.12 -8.51
CA SER A 251 6.98 -17.18 -7.80
C SER A 251 5.95 -17.83 -8.71
N GLU A 252 5.30 -17.06 -9.58
CA GLU A 252 4.40 -17.60 -10.59
C GLU A 252 5.18 -18.56 -11.49
N PHE A 253 6.31 -18.18 -12.10
CA PHE A 253 7.08 -19.11 -12.95
C PHE A 253 7.64 -20.34 -12.23
N ARG A 254 7.94 -20.25 -10.92
CA ARG A 254 8.47 -21.38 -10.13
C ARG A 254 7.39 -22.25 -9.50
N SER A 255 6.14 -21.80 -9.50
CA SER A 255 5.03 -22.56 -8.94
C SER A 255 4.47 -23.53 -9.99
N THR A 256 4.37 -24.80 -9.62
CA THR A 256 3.80 -25.87 -10.46
C THR A 256 3.00 -26.81 -9.57
N THR A 257 1.84 -27.27 -10.05
CA THR A 257 1.03 -28.23 -9.29
C THR A 257 1.77 -29.56 -9.16
N MET A 258 1.63 -30.26 -8.04
CA MET A 258 2.25 -31.58 -7.83
C MET A 258 1.88 -32.60 -8.94
N THR A 259 0.69 -32.50 -9.51
CA THR A 259 0.24 -33.30 -10.65
C THR A 259 1.09 -33.05 -11.90
N ASN A 260 1.33 -31.77 -12.21
CA ASN A 260 2.19 -31.38 -13.33
C ASN A 260 3.64 -31.68 -13.08
N LEU A 261 4.13 -31.49 -11.86
CA LEU A 261 5.49 -31.86 -11.48
C LEU A 261 5.70 -33.37 -11.69
N ARG A 262 4.73 -34.21 -11.30
CA ARG A 262 4.78 -35.65 -11.55
C ARG A 262 4.77 -35.99 -13.04
N ARG A 263 3.93 -35.31 -13.84
CA ARG A 263 3.92 -35.48 -15.31
C ARG A 263 5.26 -35.11 -15.93
N MET A 264 5.83 -33.95 -15.58
CA MET A 264 7.13 -33.49 -16.05
C MET A 264 8.27 -34.43 -15.65
N LEU A 265 8.26 -34.96 -14.41
CA LEU A 265 9.26 -35.93 -13.96
C LEU A 265 9.14 -37.25 -14.73
N ALA A 266 7.92 -37.74 -14.95
CA ALA A 266 7.67 -38.96 -15.75
C ALA A 266 8.11 -38.78 -17.21
N GLU A 267 7.87 -37.61 -17.80
CA GLU A 267 8.34 -37.27 -19.15
C GLU A 267 9.86 -37.15 -19.23
N MET A 268 10.52 -36.57 -18.22
CA MET A 268 11.98 -36.53 -18.13
C MET A 268 12.59 -37.92 -17.96
N GLU A 269 11.99 -38.78 -17.15
CA GLU A 269 12.40 -40.19 -17.01
C GLU A 269 12.23 -40.96 -18.32
N ALA A 270 11.09 -40.76 -19.02
CA ALA A 270 10.86 -41.35 -20.33
C ALA A 270 11.82 -40.81 -21.40
N ALA A 271 12.17 -39.52 -21.36
CA ALA A 271 13.14 -38.90 -22.26
C ALA A 271 14.58 -39.40 -21.99
N LYS A 272 14.97 -39.56 -20.72
CA LYS A 272 16.24 -40.19 -20.33
C LYS A 272 16.30 -41.65 -20.76
N ALA A 273 15.22 -42.40 -20.60
CA ALA A 273 15.12 -43.78 -21.09
C ALA A 273 15.26 -43.85 -22.62
N ARG A 274 14.62 -42.93 -23.36
CA ARG A 274 14.76 -42.82 -24.82
C ARG A 274 16.18 -42.43 -25.26
N ALA A 275 16.86 -41.58 -24.51
CA ALA A 275 18.24 -41.20 -24.77
C ALA A 275 19.21 -42.38 -24.55
N GLN A 276 18.98 -43.19 -23.50
CA GLN A 276 19.75 -44.42 -23.26
C GLN A 276 19.52 -45.49 -24.34
N THR A 277 18.29 -45.66 -24.83
CA THR A 277 18.02 -46.60 -25.94
C THR A 277 18.60 -46.15 -27.28
N ASN A 278 18.85 -44.85 -27.47
CA ASN A 278 19.49 -44.33 -28.69
C ASN A 278 21.01 -44.51 -28.70
N GLU A 279 21.68 -44.65 -27.54
CA GLU A 279 23.10 -45.04 -27.50
C GLU A 279 23.30 -46.52 -27.88
N ASP A 280 22.34 -47.40 -27.57
CA ASP A 280 22.36 -48.82 -27.95
C ASP A 280 21.92 -49.08 -29.41
N ALA A 281 21.33 -48.10 -30.10
CA ALA A 281 20.79 -48.26 -31.45
C ALA A 281 21.70 -47.75 -32.58
N VAL A 282 22.91 -47.22 -32.29
CA VAL A 282 23.89 -46.79 -33.32
C VAL A 282 24.75 -47.97 -33.79
N SER A 283 24.09 -49.06 -34.19
CA SER A 283 24.67 -50.10 -35.04
C SER A 283 23.54 -50.81 -35.77
N LEU A 284 23.29 -50.37 -37.01
CA LEU A 284 23.00 -51.20 -38.21
C LEU A 284 22.27 -50.37 -39.28
N ASP A 285 22.87 -50.37 -40.48
CA ASP A 285 22.37 -49.80 -41.74
C ASP A 285 21.05 -50.45 -42.23
N GLY A 286 20.15 -49.66 -42.84
CA GLY A 286 18.99 -50.14 -43.61
C GLY A 286 17.97 -49.05 -43.97
N PRO A 287 17.26 -49.13 -45.13
CA PRO A 287 16.99 -47.97 -46.00
C PRO A 287 15.75 -47.12 -45.67
N ARG A 288 15.82 -45.86 -46.11
CA ARG A 288 14.77 -44.82 -46.08
C ARG A 288 13.52 -45.21 -46.88
N GLU A 289 12.35 -45.07 -46.25
CA GLU A 289 11.04 -44.89 -46.91
C GLU A 289 10.46 -43.51 -46.56
N GLU A 290 10.06 -42.75 -47.58
CA GLU A 290 9.34 -41.47 -47.49
C GLU A 290 7.82 -41.70 -47.41
N GLN A 291 7.11 -40.90 -46.58
CA GLN A 291 5.71 -40.46 -46.76
C GLN A 291 5.21 -39.64 -45.53
N PRO A 292 4.09 -38.87 -45.60
CA PRO A 292 3.87 -37.65 -46.36
C PRO A 292 3.53 -36.44 -45.45
N VAL A 293 3.71 -35.23 -45.99
CA VAL A 293 3.41 -33.93 -45.35
C VAL A 293 1.89 -33.78 -45.10
N ARG A 294 1.49 -33.36 -43.88
CA ARG A 294 0.13 -32.91 -43.56
C ARG A 294 0.09 -31.39 -43.35
N PRO A 295 -0.98 -30.69 -43.80
CA PRO A 295 -1.01 -29.24 -43.89
C PRO A 295 -1.30 -28.57 -42.55
N ALA A 296 -0.80 -27.34 -42.39
CA ALA A 296 -1.02 -26.45 -41.25
C ALA A 296 -2.47 -25.93 -41.21
N PRO A 297 -3.10 -25.78 -40.02
CA PRO A 297 -4.31 -24.99 -39.88
C PRO A 297 -3.99 -23.52 -39.62
N ALA A 298 -4.88 -22.69 -40.17
CA ALA A 298 -4.81 -21.25 -40.33
C ALA A 298 -5.07 -20.44 -39.04
N GLU A 299 -4.53 -19.22 -39.06
CA GLU A 299 -4.68 -18.14 -38.08
C GLU A 299 -6.14 -17.66 -37.93
N ILE A 300 -6.55 -17.34 -36.69
CA ILE A 300 -7.76 -16.57 -36.39
C ILE A 300 -7.34 -15.30 -35.63
N PRO A 301 -7.81 -14.11 -36.03
CA PRO A 301 -7.33 -12.84 -35.50
C PRO A 301 -8.05 -12.45 -34.20
N CYS A 302 -7.30 -11.98 -33.20
CA CYS A 302 -7.87 -11.38 -32.00
C CYS A 302 -7.72 -9.84 -32.05
N ALA A 303 -8.85 -9.14 -31.99
CA ALA A 303 -8.96 -7.69 -31.99
C ALA A 303 -8.88 -7.09 -30.55
N PRO A 304 -8.54 -5.80 -30.40
CA PRO A 304 -7.96 -5.28 -29.16
C PRO A 304 -8.97 -4.59 -28.21
N GLY A 305 -8.74 -4.71 -26.91
CA GLY A 305 -9.29 -3.83 -25.88
C GLY A 305 -8.95 -4.32 -24.47
N ALA A 306 -8.79 -3.50 -23.44
CA ALA A 306 -8.59 -2.06 -23.33
C ALA A 306 -7.92 -1.81 -21.96
N ARG A 307 -6.78 -1.11 -21.98
CA ARG A 307 -6.20 -0.21 -20.97
C ARG A 307 -6.56 -0.42 -19.48
N HIS A 308 -5.63 -0.98 -18.71
CA HIS A 308 -5.49 -0.69 -17.28
C HIS A 308 -4.30 0.27 -17.05
N ALA A 309 -4.57 1.31 -16.27
CA ALA A 309 -3.79 2.52 -16.15
C ALA A 309 -2.59 2.38 -15.19
N ASP A 310 -1.54 3.14 -15.51
CA ASP A 310 -0.23 3.21 -14.86
C ASP A 310 -0.28 3.36 -13.33
N ASN A 311 0.02 2.28 -12.61
CA ASN A 311 0.20 2.29 -11.15
C ASN A 311 1.36 3.23 -10.71
N LYS A 312 2.32 3.53 -11.61
CA LYS A 312 3.37 4.55 -11.38
C LYS A 312 2.79 5.93 -11.13
N LYS A 313 1.71 6.32 -11.83
CA LYS A 313 1.07 7.61 -11.65
C LYS A 313 0.33 7.69 -10.33
N ALA A 314 -0.34 6.61 -9.92
CA ALA A 314 -0.98 6.52 -8.60
C ALA A 314 0.04 6.67 -7.46
N VAL A 315 1.20 6.01 -7.54
CA VAL A 315 2.27 6.12 -6.54
C VAL A 315 2.87 7.54 -6.51
N ALA A 316 3.12 8.13 -7.68
CA ALA A 316 3.63 9.49 -7.79
C ALA A 316 2.62 10.56 -7.31
N ASP A 317 1.33 10.39 -7.61
CA ASP A 317 0.26 11.27 -7.17
C ASP A 317 0.05 11.16 -5.65
N VAL A 318 0.22 9.96 -5.08
CA VAL A 318 0.20 9.75 -3.64
C VAL A 318 1.39 10.42 -2.96
N PHE A 319 2.58 10.36 -3.57
CA PHE A 319 3.76 11.08 -3.08
C PHE A 319 3.54 12.59 -3.13
N ALA A 320 3.09 13.11 -4.28
CA ALA A 320 2.76 14.51 -4.45
C ALA A 320 1.71 14.94 -3.40
N SER A 321 0.67 14.15 -3.18
CA SER A 321 -0.34 14.37 -2.13
C SER A 321 0.23 14.32 -0.71
N MET A 322 1.21 13.46 -0.44
CA MET A 322 1.84 13.27 0.87
C MET A 322 2.85 14.38 1.22
N MET A 323 3.51 14.93 0.20
CA MET A 323 4.48 16.03 0.32
C MET A 323 3.81 17.40 0.22
N SER A 324 2.73 17.53 -0.54
CA SER A 324 1.98 18.79 -0.71
C SER A 324 0.92 19.03 0.35
N THR A 325 0.68 18.11 1.28
CA THR A 325 -0.29 18.36 2.36
C THR A 325 0.29 19.44 3.29
N PRO A 326 -0.17 20.70 3.25
CA PRO A 326 0.24 21.66 4.25
C PRO A 326 -0.27 21.14 5.59
N VAL A 327 0.46 21.46 6.66
CA VAL A 327 0.04 21.26 8.05
C VAL A 327 -1.22 22.09 8.29
N ARG A 328 -2.37 21.62 7.81
CA ARG A 328 -3.66 22.28 8.00
C ARG A 328 -4.01 22.02 9.44
N ALA A 329 -4.04 23.08 10.26
CA ALA A 329 -4.77 23.03 11.50
C ALA A 329 -6.21 22.63 11.14
N MET A 330 -6.56 21.36 11.37
CA MET A 330 -7.93 20.90 11.28
C MET A 330 -8.69 21.66 12.35
N ALA A 331 -9.35 22.74 11.94
CA ALA A 331 -10.54 23.19 12.65
C ALA A 331 -11.49 21.98 12.69
N PRO A 332 -12.11 21.68 13.85
CA PRO A 332 -13.00 20.54 13.98
C PRO A 332 -14.08 20.63 12.90
N ARG A 333 -14.12 19.62 12.00
CA ARG A 333 -15.22 19.49 11.05
C ARG A 333 -16.50 19.30 11.87
N PRO A 334 -17.57 20.08 11.65
CA PRO A 334 -18.85 19.76 12.26
C PRO A 334 -19.25 18.37 11.80
N ALA A 335 -19.71 17.54 12.74
CA ALA A 335 -20.22 16.21 12.43
C ALA A 335 -21.28 16.31 11.34
N GLN A 336 -21.05 15.66 10.21
CA GLN A 336 -22.09 15.48 9.20
C GLN A 336 -23.15 14.55 9.82
N PRO A 337 -24.45 14.91 9.75
CA PRO A 337 -25.50 14.04 10.26
C PRO A 337 -25.51 12.73 9.47
N ALA A 338 -25.87 11.64 10.16
CA ALA A 338 -26.12 10.35 9.54
C ALA A 338 -27.07 10.52 8.34
N GLN A 339 -26.76 9.82 7.24
CA GLN A 339 -27.52 9.89 5.99
C GLN A 339 -29.03 9.73 6.27
N GLY A 340 -29.81 10.78 5.93
CA GLY A 340 -31.27 10.78 6.04
C GLY A 340 -31.89 11.70 7.10
N MET A 341 -31.11 12.27 8.03
CA MET A 341 -31.63 13.24 9.01
C MET A 341 -31.28 14.67 8.64
N ALA A 342 -32.30 15.51 8.39
CA ALA A 342 -32.13 16.95 8.18
C ALA A 342 -31.44 17.57 9.41
N GLY A 343 -30.32 18.25 9.21
CA GLY A 343 -29.59 18.93 10.27
C GLY A 343 -30.46 20.03 10.89
N ARG A 344 -30.20 20.35 12.17
CA ARG A 344 -31.02 21.29 12.97
C ARG A 344 -31.23 22.67 12.29
N ASN A 345 -30.32 23.10 11.43
CA ASN A 345 -30.40 24.37 10.70
C ASN A 345 -30.77 24.24 9.21
N ASP A 346 -30.98 23.02 8.71
CA ASP A 346 -31.32 22.73 7.32
C ASP A 346 -32.78 23.07 7.02
N PRO A 347 -33.16 23.26 5.74
CA PRO A 347 -34.56 23.40 5.35
C PRO A 347 -35.38 22.18 5.78
N CYS A 348 -36.56 22.44 6.35
CA CYS A 348 -37.40 21.39 6.89
C CYS A 348 -37.99 20.50 5.77
N PRO A 349 -37.91 19.17 5.85
CA PRO A 349 -38.33 18.26 4.79
C PRO A 349 -39.85 18.24 4.55
N CYS A 350 -40.65 18.88 5.40
CA CYS A 350 -42.10 19.04 5.21
C CYS A 350 -42.49 20.12 4.18
N GLY A 351 -41.52 20.76 3.51
CA GLY A 351 -41.79 21.77 2.47
C GLY A 351 -42.23 23.14 2.99
N SER A 352 -42.17 23.39 4.31
CA SER A 352 -42.66 24.64 4.92
C SER A 352 -41.80 25.89 4.68
N GLY A 353 -40.66 25.77 3.98
CA GLY A 353 -39.70 26.85 3.75
C GLY A 353 -38.96 27.34 5.00
N LYS A 354 -39.22 26.75 6.19
CA LYS A 354 -38.59 27.12 7.47
C LYS A 354 -37.44 26.16 7.80
N LYS A 355 -36.47 26.62 8.61
CA LYS A 355 -35.38 25.76 9.14
C LYS A 355 -35.97 24.67 10.06
N TYR A 356 -35.40 23.46 10.06
CA TYR A 356 -35.91 22.28 10.78
C TYR A 356 -36.24 22.56 12.25
N LYS A 357 -35.34 23.23 12.99
CA LYS A 357 -35.56 23.63 14.41
C LYS A 357 -36.75 24.57 14.66
N LYS A 358 -37.25 25.26 13.63
CA LYS A 358 -38.40 26.17 13.71
C LYS A 358 -39.69 25.53 13.16
N CYS A 359 -39.65 24.27 12.77
CA CYS A 359 -40.78 23.53 12.21
C CYS A 359 -40.88 22.14 12.86
N CYS A 360 -40.67 21.04 12.11
CA CYS A 360 -40.83 19.68 12.62
C CYS A 360 -39.88 19.32 13.78
N GLY A 361 -38.73 20.00 13.88
CA GLY A 361 -37.78 19.84 14.99
C GLY A 361 -38.08 20.71 16.22
N ARG A 362 -39.25 21.37 16.30
CA ARG A 362 -39.61 22.24 17.43
C ARG A 362 -40.06 21.47 18.69
N ASN A 363 -40.57 20.24 18.50
CA ASN A 363 -41.09 19.39 19.57
C ASN A 363 -40.26 18.11 19.80
N GLN A 364 -39.16 17.93 19.08
CA GLN A 364 -38.18 16.88 19.38
C GLN A 364 -37.15 17.46 20.35
N ILE A 365 -37.26 17.09 21.63
CA ILE A 365 -36.32 17.44 22.70
C ILE A 365 -35.09 16.54 22.62
#